data_AF-M0HZW8-F1
#
_entry.id   AF-M0HZW8-F1
#
_cell.length_a   1.000
_cell.length_b   1.000
_cell.length_c   1.000
_cell.angle_alpha   90.00
_cell.angle_beta   90.00
_cell.angle_gamma   90.00
#
_symmetry.space_group_name_H-M   'P 1'
#
loop_
_entity.id
_entity.type
_entity.pdbx_description
1 polymer ?
#
loop_
_entity_poly.entity_id
_entity_poly.type
_entity_poly.pdbx_seq_one_letter_code
_entity_poly.pdbx_strand_id
1 'polypeptide(L)'
;VARGRIAPTAAKHIARVSGDARLHLAWATLDAGLTVREVRRLASEVNDGTPVVDALADHGVDIGTLDVTLPADVYLELRRRASLEDAPPGDVVADALDDYLD
;
A
#
# COMPACT_ATOMS: atom_id res chain seq x y z
N VAL A 1 -10.14 -6.22 8.77
CA VAL A 1 -9.00 -5.51 8.13
C VAL A 1 -9.29 -5.53 6.64
N ALA A 2 -9.20 -4.37 5.97
CA ALA A 2 -9.93 -3.96 4.74
C ALA A 2 -11.42 -3.61 4.97
N ARG A 3 -11.77 -2.30 5.03
CA ARG A 3 -13.16 -1.78 5.05
C ARG A 3 -13.73 -1.54 3.64
N GLY A 4 -13.09 -2.08 2.60
CA GLY A 4 -13.63 -2.17 1.23
C GLY A 4 -14.13 -3.57 0.91
N ARG A 5 -15.11 -3.70 0.00
CA ARG A 5 -15.64 -5.02 -0.40
C ARG A 5 -14.65 -5.74 -1.33
N ILE A 6 -13.66 -6.40 -0.75
CA ILE A 6 -12.89 -7.43 -1.48
C ILE A 6 -13.85 -8.57 -1.84
N ALA A 7 -13.89 -8.95 -3.12
CA ALA A 7 -14.74 -10.05 -3.57
C ALA A 7 -14.40 -11.34 -2.80
N PRO A 8 -15.38 -12.15 -2.36
CA PRO A 8 -15.11 -13.39 -1.61
C PRO A 8 -14.16 -14.35 -2.33
N THR A 9 -14.22 -14.37 -3.67
CA THR A 9 -13.33 -15.14 -4.53
C THR A 9 -11.89 -14.65 -4.48
N ALA A 10 -11.64 -13.33 -4.46
CA ALA A 10 -10.31 -12.76 -4.25
C ALA A 10 -9.82 -13.01 -2.80
N ALA A 11 -10.69 -12.83 -1.81
CA ALA A 11 -10.38 -13.03 -0.40
C ALA A 11 -9.86 -14.46 -0.11
N LYS A 12 -10.42 -15.48 -0.76
CA LYS A 12 -9.92 -16.86 -0.68
C LYS A 12 -8.46 -17.00 -1.11
N HIS A 13 -8.04 -16.28 -2.14
CA HIS A 13 -6.67 -16.34 -2.64
C HIS A 13 -5.72 -15.58 -1.71
N ILE A 14 -6.12 -14.40 -1.25
CA ILE A 14 -5.38 -13.59 -0.26
C ILE A 14 -5.15 -14.39 1.03
N ALA A 15 -6.18 -15.07 1.53
CA ALA A 15 -6.11 -15.85 2.78
C ALA A 15 -5.07 -16.99 2.76
N ARG A 16 -4.62 -17.41 1.57
CA ARG A 16 -3.58 -18.45 1.42
C ARG A 16 -2.16 -17.88 1.52
N VAL A 17 -1.99 -16.57 1.41
CA VAL A 17 -0.70 -15.90 1.59
C VAL A 17 -0.40 -15.79 3.08
N SER A 18 0.85 -16.05 3.46
CA SER A 18 1.31 -16.05 4.84
C SER A 18 1.95 -14.71 5.23
N GLY A 19 2.02 -14.44 6.54
CA GLY A 19 2.67 -13.25 7.08
C GLY A 19 2.06 -11.92 6.60
N ASP A 20 2.88 -10.88 6.61
CA ASP A 20 2.49 -9.51 6.25
C ASP A 20 2.19 -9.37 4.75
N ALA A 21 2.73 -10.27 3.92
CA ALA A 21 2.41 -10.34 2.50
C ALA A 21 0.90 -10.48 2.24
N ARG A 22 0.16 -11.13 3.14
CA ARG A 22 -1.30 -11.19 3.07
C ARG A 22 -1.94 -9.81 3.18
N LEU A 23 -1.43 -8.96 4.07
CA LEU A 23 -1.96 -7.61 4.29
C LEU A 23 -1.61 -6.70 3.11
N HIS A 24 -0.36 -6.76 2.64
CA HIS A 24 0.05 -6.04 1.43
C HIS A 24 -0.84 -6.37 0.23
N LEU A 25 -1.08 -7.65 -0.05
CA LEU A 25 -1.96 -8.05 -1.14
C LEU A 25 -3.42 -7.61 -0.92
N ALA A 26 -3.91 -7.63 0.33
CA ALA A 26 -5.26 -7.17 0.65
C ALA A 26 -5.45 -5.67 0.40
N TRP A 27 -4.48 -4.84 0.81
CA TRP A 27 -4.52 -3.39 0.58
C TRP A 27 -4.34 -3.04 -0.89
N ALA A 28 -3.35 -3.65 -1.56
CA ALA A 28 -3.18 -3.51 -3.00
C ALA A 28 -4.45 -3.87 -3.80
N THR A 29 -5.19 -4.89 -3.37
CA THR A 29 -6.48 -5.25 -3.99
C THR A 29 -7.50 -4.13 -3.90
N LEU A 30 -7.53 -3.39 -2.79
CA LEU A 30 -8.43 -2.26 -2.62
C LEU A 30 -7.95 -1.02 -3.37
N ASP A 31 -6.67 -0.68 -3.21
CA ASP A 31 -6.12 0.60 -3.65
C ASP A 31 -5.90 0.62 -5.17
N ALA A 32 -5.44 -0.49 -5.75
CA ALA A 32 -5.24 -0.63 -7.18
C ALA A 32 -6.43 -1.31 -7.90
N GLY A 33 -7.50 -1.64 -7.18
CA GLY A 33 -8.70 -2.24 -7.78
C GLY A 33 -8.47 -3.58 -8.46
N LEU A 34 -7.58 -4.42 -7.91
CA LEU A 34 -7.16 -5.66 -8.55
C LEU A 34 -8.31 -6.61 -8.82
N THR A 35 -8.31 -7.19 -10.01
CA THR A 35 -9.23 -8.25 -10.38
C THR A 35 -8.91 -9.54 -9.63
N VAL A 36 -9.91 -10.41 -9.47
CA VAL A 36 -9.73 -11.75 -8.89
C VAL A 36 -8.63 -12.55 -9.61
N ARG A 37 -8.47 -12.35 -10.92
CA ARG A 37 -7.45 -13.03 -11.74
C ARG A 37 -6.04 -12.58 -11.36
N GLU A 38 -5.84 -11.27 -11.20
CA GLU A 38 -4.56 -10.69 -10.76
C GLU A 38 -4.24 -11.12 -9.34
N VAL A 39 -5.21 -11.00 -8.42
CA VAL A 39 -5.05 -11.45 -7.02
C VAL A 39 -4.65 -12.93 -6.94
N ARG A 40 -5.28 -13.80 -7.73
CA ARG A 40 -4.92 -15.22 -7.78
C ARG A 40 -3.48 -15.43 -8.25
N ARG A 41 -3.04 -14.66 -9.25
CA ARG A 41 -1.71 -14.77 -9.84
C ARG A 41 -0.63 -14.32 -8.87
N LEU A 42 -0.79 -13.12 -8.33
CA LEU A 42 0.07 -12.54 -7.30
C LEU A 42 0.16 -13.45 -6.07
N ALA A 43 -0.97 -13.99 -5.61
CA ALA A 43 -0.97 -14.94 -4.49
C ALA A 43 -0.21 -16.23 -4.80
N SER A 44 -0.16 -16.68 -6.06
CA SER A 44 0.68 -17.83 -6.46
C SER A 44 2.14 -17.45 -6.42
N GLU A 45 2.52 -16.37 -7.12
CA GLU A 45 3.91 -15.89 -7.22
C GLU A 45 4.53 -15.67 -5.84
N VAL A 46 3.78 -15.05 -4.92
CA VAL A 46 4.23 -14.83 -3.55
C VAL A 46 4.39 -16.13 -2.76
N ASN A 47 3.47 -17.08 -2.92
CA ASN A 47 3.60 -18.39 -2.26
C ASN A 47 4.75 -19.22 -2.85
N ASP A 48 5.10 -18.98 -4.12
CA ASP A 48 6.23 -19.59 -4.81
C ASP A 48 7.58 -18.92 -4.46
N GLY A 49 7.56 -17.90 -3.60
CA GLY A 49 8.75 -17.30 -2.98
C GLY A 49 9.09 -15.89 -3.47
N THR A 50 8.34 -15.31 -4.40
CA THR A 50 8.55 -13.92 -4.83
C THR A 50 8.15 -12.97 -3.69
N PRO A 51 9.00 -11.99 -3.33
CA PRO A 51 8.60 -10.96 -2.37
C PRO A 51 7.35 -10.22 -2.83
N VAL A 52 6.42 -9.97 -1.91
CA VAL A 52 5.10 -9.38 -2.24
C VAL A 52 5.19 -8.00 -2.89
N VAL A 53 6.16 -7.19 -2.46
CA VAL A 53 6.37 -5.83 -2.99
C VAL A 53 6.87 -5.91 -4.42
N ASP A 54 7.85 -6.77 -4.68
CA ASP A 54 8.40 -7.00 -6.03
C ASP A 54 7.33 -7.54 -6.97
N ALA A 55 6.58 -8.56 -6.52
CA ALA A 55 5.46 -9.11 -7.29
C ALA A 55 4.45 -8.00 -7.64
N LEU A 56 4.04 -7.18 -6.69
CA LEU A 56 3.08 -6.11 -6.95
C LEU A 56 3.64 -5.04 -7.91
N ALA A 57 4.90 -4.64 -7.76
CA ALA A 57 5.57 -3.70 -8.64
C ALA A 57 5.65 -4.21 -10.10
N ASP A 58 5.96 -5.50 -10.30
CA ASP A 58 5.97 -6.14 -11.63
C ASP A 58 4.60 -6.13 -12.32
N HIS A 59 3.52 -6.07 -11.53
CA HIS A 59 2.14 -5.93 -12.01
C HIS A 59 1.67 -4.46 -12.06
N GLY A 60 2.58 -3.49 -11.91
CA GLY A 60 2.29 -2.06 -11.98
C GLY A 60 1.56 -1.51 -10.76
N VAL A 61 1.62 -2.22 -9.63
CA VAL A 61 1.01 -1.81 -8.36
C VAL A 61 2.10 -1.31 -7.42
N ASP A 62 2.13 0.00 -7.23
CA ASP A 62 3.07 0.63 -6.32
C ASP A 62 2.49 0.71 -4.90
N ILE A 63 3.01 -0.12 -4.00
CA ILE A 63 2.60 -0.09 -2.59
C ILE A 63 3.30 1.08 -1.89
N GLY A 64 2.53 1.89 -1.18
CA GLY A 64 3.04 3.05 -0.43
C GLY A 64 2.60 4.37 -1.03
N THR A 65 2.10 4.37 -2.26
CA THR A 65 1.44 5.54 -2.85
C THR A 65 0.00 5.63 -2.36
N LEU A 66 -0.33 6.72 -1.66
CA LEU A 66 -1.66 6.99 -1.12
C LEU A 66 -2.10 8.42 -1.43
N ASP A 67 -3.30 8.57 -1.99
CA ASP A 67 -3.95 9.86 -2.11
C ASP A 67 -4.62 10.24 -0.77
N VAL A 68 -4.10 11.28 -0.13
CA VAL A 68 -4.63 11.80 1.14
C VAL A 68 -5.20 13.21 0.97
N THR A 69 -6.32 13.46 1.63
CA THR A 69 -6.87 14.82 1.77
C THR A 69 -6.48 15.36 3.14
N LEU A 70 -5.76 16.48 3.15
CA LEU A 70 -5.34 17.16 4.38
C LEU A 70 -6.12 18.46 4.58
N PRO A 71 -6.37 18.88 5.84
CA PRO A 71 -6.77 20.24 6.14
C PRO A 71 -5.79 21.25 5.50
N ALA A 72 -6.31 22.39 5.05
CA ALA A 72 -5.52 23.33 4.24
C ALA A 72 -4.30 23.90 4.98
N ASP A 73 -4.42 24.13 6.28
CA ASP A 73 -3.34 24.55 7.17
C ASP A 73 -2.26 23.47 7.34
N VAL A 74 -2.67 22.21 7.53
CA VAL A 74 -1.74 21.06 7.63
C VAL A 74 -1.00 20.85 6.31
N TYR A 75 -1.70 20.93 5.18
CA TYR A 75 -1.08 20.86 3.85
C TYR A 75 -0.04 21.96 3.64
N LEU A 76 -0.35 23.20 4.04
CA LEU A 76 0.57 24.33 3.91
C LEU A 76 1.84 24.10 4.75
N GLU A 77 1.70 23.64 5.99
CA GLU A 77 2.85 23.40 6.85
C GLU A 77 3.71 22.23 6.34
N LEU A 78 3.10 21.15 5.85
CA LEU A 78 3.81 20.06 5.18
C LEU A 78 4.65 20.58 4.01
N ARG A 79 4.04 21.40 3.12
CA ARG A 79 4.75 21.98 1.97
C ARG A 79 5.87 22.91 2.39
N ARG A 80 5.66 23.71 3.44
CA ARG A 80 6.67 24.62 3.97
C ARG A 80 7.86 23.85 4.52
N ARG A 81 7.62 22.80 5.30
CA ARG A 81 8.66 21.97 5.89
C ARG A 81 9.48 21.23 4.85
N ALA A 82 8.80 20.54 3.93
CA ALA A 82 9.43 19.88 2.79
C ALA A 82 10.33 20.83 1.99
N SER A 83 9.90 22.08 1.78
CA SER A 83 10.71 23.09 1.09
C SER A 83 11.91 23.59 1.90
N LEU A 84 11.82 23.66 3.23
CA LEU A 84 12.93 24.09 4.09
C LEU A 84 14.02 23.01 4.20
N GLU A 85 13.60 21.75 4.16
CA GLU A 85 14.46 20.57 4.28
C GLU A 85 15.00 20.09 2.92
N ASP A 86 14.58 20.72 1.81
CA ASP A 86 14.87 20.31 0.42
C ASP A 86 14.51 18.83 0.17
N ALA A 87 13.37 18.41 0.70
CA ALA A 87 12.89 17.04 0.68
C ALA A 87 11.50 16.92 0.02
N PRO A 88 11.17 15.77 -0.59
CA PRO A 88 9.80 15.45 -0.97
C PRO A 88 8.84 15.49 0.24
N PRO A 89 7.58 15.94 0.06
CA PRO A 89 6.59 15.88 1.14
C PRO A 89 6.34 14.46 1.69
N GLY A 90 6.55 13.43 0.87
CA GLY A 90 6.41 12.04 1.30
C GLY A 90 7.39 11.65 2.41
N ASP A 91 8.63 12.13 2.32
CA ASP A 91 9.68 11.84 3.30
C ASP A 91 9.33 12.48 4.65
N VAL A 92 8.87 13.73 4.64
CA VAL A 92 8.39 14.43 5.85
C VAL A 92 7.20 13.70 6.50
N VAL A 93 6.29 13.15 5.69
CA VAL A 93 5.17 12.35 6.19
C VAL A 93 5.65 11.02 6.76
N ALA A 94 6.60 10.36 6.11
CA ALA A 94 7.18 9.11 6.59
C ALA A 94 7.85 9.30 7.96
N ASP A 95 8.72 10.30 8.09
CA ASP A 95 9.38 10.65 9.35
C ASP A 95 8.36 10.94 10.46
N ALA A 96 7.32 11.73 10.15
CA ALA A 96 6.28 12.05 11.13
C ALA A 96 5.42 10.85 11.52
N LEU A 97 5.22 9.88 10.62
CA LEU A 97 4.50 8.64 10.91
C LEU A 97 5.35 7.67 11.72
N ASP A 98 6.63 7.54 11.41
CA ASP A 98 7.58 6.73 12.18
C ASP A 98 7.65 7.26 13.63
N ASP A 99 7.82 8.57 13.81
CA ASP A 99 7.80 9.22 15.14
C ASP A 99 6.48 9.01 15.91
N TYR A 100 5.35 8.90 15.20
CA TYR A 100 4.02 8.73 15.82
C TYR A 100 3.66 7.27 16.12
N LEU A 101 4.18 6.32 15.33
CA LEU A 101 3.84 4.90 15.40
C LEU A 101 4.81 4.07 16.24
N ASP A 102 6.02 4.58 16.53
CA ASP A 102 6.95 4.05 17.54
C ASP A 102 6.39 4.12 18.98
#